data_AF-A0A7J9J2H1-F1
#
_entry.id   AF-A0A7J9J2H1-F1
#
_cell.length_a   1.000
_cell.length_b   1.000
_cell.length_c   1.000
_cell.angle_alpha   90.00
_cell.angle_beta   90.00
_cell.angle_gamma   90.00
#
_symmetry.space_group_name_H-M   'P 1'
#
loop_
_entity.id
_entity.type
_entity.pdbx_description
1 polymer ?
#
loop_
_entity_poly.entity_id
_entity_poly.type
_entity_poly.pdbx_seq_one_letter_code
_entity_poly.pdbx_strand_id
1 'polypeptide(L)'
;MRDPMIVSTGQMYERSYIQRWIDCSNVTCPKTQQKLANLTPTPDYVLRSLINQWYAKHKIEQPSRLTNGRLKMAMALSMMLVMTWQQSRLWSVNYRAGA
;
A
#
# COMPACT_ATOMS: atom_id res chain seq x y z
N MET A 1 -9.77 -4.41 -3.82
CA MET A 1 -8.65 -5.30 -4.19
C MET A 1 -8.27 -4.98 -5.64
N ARG A 2 -6.99 -4.73 -5.97
CA ARG A 2 -6.59 -4.23 -7.30
C ARG A 2 -6.02 -5.30 -8.22
N ASP A 3 -5.06 -6.05 -7.69
CA ASP A 3 -4.43 -7.15 -8.40
C ASP A 3 -4.66 -8.43 -7.59
N PRO A 4 -5.82 -9.11 -7.79
CA PRO A 4 -6.12 -10.38 -7.16
C PRO A 4 -5.16 -11.48 -7.62
N MET A 5 -4.59 -12.19 -6.64
CA MET A 5 -3.72 -13.35 -6.82
C MET A 5 -4.30 -14.53 -6.06
N ILE A 6 -4.49 -15.65 -6.74
CA ILE A 6 -4.93 -16.91 -6.14
C ILE A 6 -3.71 -17.71 -5.69
N VAL A 7 -3.73 -18.16 -4.44
CA VAL A 7 -2.76 -19.10 -3.90
C VAL A 7 -3.21 -20.55 -4.09
N SER A 8 -2.30 -21.51 -3.99
CA SER A 8 -2.61 -22.95 -4.17
C SER A 8 -3.70 -23.48 -3.22
N THR A 9 -3.95 -22.79 -2.10
CA THR A 9 -5.03 -23.11 -1.15
C THR A 9 -6.42 -22.61 -1.61
N GLY A 10 -6.53 -22.03 -2.81
CA GLY A 10 -7.80 -21.52 -3.37
C GLY A 10 -8.23 -20.16 -2.81
N GLN A 11 -7.39 -19.53 -2.00
CA GLN A 11 -7.67 -18.20 -1.43
C GLN A 11 -7.11 -17.10 -2.32
N MET A 12 -7.73 -15.93 -2.23
CA MET A 12 -7.35 -14.79 -3.05
C MET A 12 -6.83 -13.64 -2.20
N TYR A 13 -5.66 -13.16 -2.57
CA TYR A 13 -4.94 -12.10 -1.88
C TYR A 13 -4.60 -10.96 -2.84
N GLU A 14 -4.29 -9.79 -2.31
CA GLU A 14 -3.69 -8.73 -3.13
C GLU A 14 -2.24 -9.08 -3.43
N ARG A 15 -1.78 -8.84 -4.67
CA ARG A 15 -0.39 -9.07 -5.10
C ARG A 15 0.65 -8.51 -4.12
N SER A 16 0.50 -7.27 -3.68
CA SER A 16 1.43 -6.63 -2.73
C SER A 16 1.49 -7.31 -1.37
N TYR A 17 0.37 -7.90 -0.93
CA TYR A 17 0.30 -8.57 0.37
C TYR A 17 0.98 -9.93 0.30
N ILE A 18 0.60 -10.77 -0.67
CA ILE A 18 1.15 -12.12 -0.80
C ILE A 18 2.63 -12.09 -1.20
N GLN A 19 3.05 -11.11 -2.00
CA GLN A 19 4.45 -10.94 -2.36
C GLN A 19 5.30 -10.67 -1.11
N ARG A 20 4.93 -9.68 -0.30
CA ARG A 20 5.64 -9.37 0.96
C ARG A 20 5.65 -10.57 1.91
N TRP A 21 4.56 -11.32 1.96
CA TRP A 21 4.46 -12.52 2.78
C TRP A 21 5.49 -13.58 2.38
N ILE A 22 5.61 -13.86 1.07
CA ILE A 22 6.60 -14.78 0.50
C ILE A 22 8.03 -14.23 0.67
N ASP A 23 8.22 -12.93 0.46
CA ASP A 23 9.51 -12.24 0.63
C ASP A 23 10.02 -12.35 2.08
N CYS A 24 9.11 -12.39 3.06
CA CYS A 24 9.42 -12.66 4.47
C CYS A 24 9.66 -14.15 4.78
N SER A 25 9.88 -15.00 3.78
CA SER A 25 10.08 -16.47 3.91
C SER A 25 8.92 -17.26 4.51
N ASN A 26 7.70 -16.69 4.52
CA ASN A 26 6.54 -17.41 5.02
C ASN A 26 6.00 -18.38 3.96
N VAL A 27 6.03 -19.67 4.27
CA VAL A 27 5.54 -20.76 3.40
C VAL A 27 4.14 -21.25 3.75
N THR A 28 3.49 -20.61 4.72
CA THR A 28 2.13 -20.96 5.16
C THR A 28 1.12 -19.97 4.61
N CYS A 29 -0.11 -20.43 4.44
CA CYS A 29 -1.21 -19.59 4.04
C CYS A 29 -1.63 -18.70 5.22
N PRO A 30 -1.73 -17.36 5.05
CA PRO A 30 -2.06 -16.46 6.15
C PRO A 30 -3.36 -16.80 6.88
N LYS A 31 -4.37 -17.30 6.16
CA LYS A 31 -5.72 -17.53 6.69
C LYS A 31 -5.98 -18.99 7.08
N THR A 32 -5.49 -19.96 6.31
CA THR A 32 -5.66 -21.39 6.66
C THR A 32 -4.51 -21.97 7.46
N GLN A 33 -3.38 -21.26 7.56
CA GLN A 33 -2.12 -21.74 8.14
C GLN A 33 -1.58 -23.03 7.47
N GLN A 34 -2.16 -23.44 6.34
CA GLN A 34 -1.72 -24.60 5.58
C GLN A 34 -0.47 -24.27 4.77
N LYS A 35 0.45 -25.21 4.63
CA LYS A 35 1.65 -25.04 3.81
C LYS A 35 1.27 -24.83 2.34
N LEU A 36 1.76 -23.76 1.73
CA LEU A 36 1.59 -23.51 0.30
C LEU A 36 2.40 -24.57 -0.47
N ALA A 37 1.72 -25.36 -1.28
CA ALA A 37 2.38 -26.30 -2.19
C ALA A 37 3.13 -25.56 -3.31
N ASN A 38 2.58 -24.44 -3.78
CA ASN A 38 3.20 -23.56 -4.75
C ASN A 38 3.34 -22.15 -4.18
N LEU A 39 4.56 -21.64 -4.13
CA LEU A 39 4.89 -20.27 -3.70
C LEU A 39 4.71 -19.23 -4.81
N THR A 40 4.24 -19.64 -5.99
CA THR A 40 3.94 -18.76 -7.11
C THR A 40 2.43 -18.49 -7.17
N PRO A 41 1.94 -17.32 -6.71
CA PRO A 41 0.54 -16.98 -6.79
C PRO A 41 0.13 -16.76 -8.26
N THR A 42 -1.02 -17.28 -8.65
CA THR A 42 -1.55 -17.16 -10.02
C THR A 42 -2.47 -15.94 -10.11
N PRO A 43 -2.29 -15.03 -11.08
CA PRO A 43 -3.19 -13.89 -11.25
C PRO A 43 -4.58 -14.34 -11.70
N ASP A 44 -5.64 -13.80 -11.09
CA ASP A 44 -7.02 -14.01 -11.54
C ASP A 44 -7.51 -12.82 -12.38
N TYR A 45 -7.52 -13.01 -13.71
CA TYR A 45 -7.98 -12.01 -14.65
C TYR A 45 -9.51 -11.84 -14.66
N VAL A 46 -10.26 -12.91 -14.32
CA VAL A 46 -11.72 -12.90 -14.31
C VAL A 46 -12.20 -12.03 -13.15
N LEU A 47 -11.68 -12.25 -11.93
CA LEU A 47 -12.06 -11.40 -10.80
C LEU A 47 -11.59 -9.97 -11.01
N ARG A 48 -10.39 -9.76 -11.60
CA ARG A 48 -9.93 -8.41 -11.93
C ARG A 48 -10.89 -7.69 -12.87
N SER A 49 -11.42 -8.38 -13.88
CA SER A 49 -12.43 -7.83 -14.78
C SER A 49 -13.73 -7.51 -14.04
N LEU A 50 -14.22 -8.40 -13.19
CA LEU A 50 -15.44 -8.19 -12.40
C LEU A 50 -15.31 -7.00 -11.44
N ILE A 51 -14.17 -6.88 -10.77
CA ILE A 51 -13.85 -5.73 -9.92
C ILE A 51 -13.85 -4.45 -10.75
N ASN A 52 -13.21 -4.44 -11.92
CA ASN A 52 -13.19 -3.28 -12.81
C ASN A 52 -14.60 -2.87 -13.24
N GLN A 53 -15.43 -3.84 -13.62
CA GLN A 53 -16.82 -3.60 -14.00
C GLN A 53 -17.64 -3.03 -12.82
N TRP A 54 -17.40 -3.53 -11.61
CA TRP A 54 -18.03 -2.98 -10.41
C TRP A 54 -17.62 -1.52 -10.19
N TYR A 55 -16.33 -1.20 -10.27
CA TYR A 55 -15.86 0.20 -10.17
C TYR A 55 -16.46 1.11 -11.24
N ALA A 56 -16.52 0.65 -12.50
CA ALA A 56 -17.12 1.40 -13.60
C ALA A 56 -18.62 1.65 -13.37
N LYS A 57 -19.36 0.63 -12.90
CA LYS A 57 -20.79 0.74 -12.57
C LYS A 57 -21.04 1.70 -11.41
N HIS A 58 -20.17 1.71 -10.41
CA HIS A 58 -20.34 2.53 -9.21
C HIS A 58 -19.68 3.91 -9.30
N LYS A 59 -19.04 4.26 -10.44
CA LYS A 59 -18.26 5.50 -10.64
C LYS A 59 -17.22 5.76 -9.55
N ILE A 60 -16.72 4.69 -8.93
CA ILE A 60 -15.68 4.80 -7.90
C ILE A 60 -14.33 4.75 -8.62
N GLU A 61 -13.46 5.72 -8.35
CA GLU A 61 -12.09 5.65 -8.84
C GLU A 61 -11.38 4.47 -8.15
N GLN A 62 -10.84 3.57 -8.97
CA GLN A 62 -9.91 2.59 -8.43
C GLN A 62 -8.73 3.33 -7.83
N PRO A 63 -8.25 2.91 -6.63
CA PRO A 63 -7.01 3.47 -6.10
C PRO A 63 -5.91 3.21 -7.13
N SER A 64 -5.50 4.22 -7.90
CA SER A 64 -4.49 4.04 -8.92
C SER A 64 -3.10 3.97 -8.26
N ARG A 65 -2.09 3.42 -8.93
CA ARG A 65 -0.71 3.42 -8.40
C ARG A 65 -0.21 4.86 -8.16
N LEU A 66 -0.75 5.80 -8.91
CA LEU A 66 -0.40 7.22 -8.86
C LEU A 66 -0.95 7.91 -7.61
N THR A 67 -2.12 7.52 -7.09
CA THR A 67 -2.67 8.14 -5.86
C THR A 67 -1.83 7.78 -4.65
N ASN A 68 -1.34 6.54 -4.53
CA ASN A 68 -0.41 6.16 -3.46
C ASN A 68 0.94 6.91 -3.55
N GLY A 69 1.45 7.14 -4.76
CA GLY A 69 2.68 7.91 -4.96
C GLY A 69 2.50 9.40 -4.65
N ARG A 70 1.38 10.00 -5.09
CA ARG A 70 1.03 11.40 -4.82
C ARG A 70 0.75 11.64 -3.33
N LEU A 71 0.10 10.71 -2.64
CA LEU A 71 -0.11 10.80 -1.19
C LEU A 71 1.21 10.73 -0.43
N LYS A 72 2.13 9.85 -0.84
CA LYS A 72 3.50 9.82 -0.28
C LYS A 72 4.26 11.12 -0.51
N MET A 73 4.14 11.70 -1.71
CA MET A 73 4.84 12.94 -2.03
C MET A 73 4.21 14.15 -1.33
N ALA A 74 2.88 14.18 -1.20
CA ALA A 74 2.16 15.17 -0.38
C ALA A 74 2.51 15.04 1.11
N MET A 75 2.60 13.82 1.64
CA MET A 75 3.07 13.57 3.01
C MET A 75 4.53 14.02 3.20
N ALA A 76 5.42 13.73 2.25
CA ALA A 76 6.82 14.17 2.30
C ALA A 76 6.96 15.70 2.25
N LEU A 77 6.19 16.37 1.39
CA LEU A 77 6.14 17.84 1.31
C LEU A 77 5.57 18.45 2.60
N SER A 78 4.52 17.85 3.17
CA SER A 78 3.96 18.27 4.45
C SER A 78 4.99 18.12 5.58
N MET A 79 5.72 17.00 5.64
CA MET A 79 6.77 16.80 6.65
C MET A 79 7.90 17.81 6.50
N MET A 80 8.36 18.09 5.27
CA MET A 80 9.40 19.11 5.03
C MET A 80 8.93 20.50 5.47
N LEU A 81 7.70 20.89 5.14
CA LEU A 81 7.15 22.18 5.58
C LEU A 81 7.06 22.27 7.11
N VAL A 82 6.59 21.21 7.79
CA VAL A 82 6.54 21.16 9.25
C VAL A 82 7.95 21.25 9.87
N MET A 83 8.93 20.52 9.33
CA MET A 83 10.31 20.56 9.81
C MET A 83 10.95 21.94 9.61
N THR A 84 10.75 22.55 8.45
CA THR A 84 11.25 23.91 8.18
C THR A 84 10.60 24.95 9.09
N TRP A 85 9.30 24.85 9.32
CA TRP A 85 8.59 25.74 10.24
C TRP A 85 9.03 25.55 11.69
N GLN A 86 9.26 24.30 12.12
CA GLN A 86 9.77 23.99 13.45
C GLN A 86 11.18 24.55 13.65
N GLN A 87 12.05 24.45 12.64
CA GLN A 87 13.41 25.01 12.69
C GLN A 87 13.39 26.55 12.78
N SER A 88 12.54 27.22 12.00
CA SER A 88 12.37 28.69 12.07
C SER A 88 11.81 29.14 13.42
N ARG A 89 10.90 28.37 14.02
CA ARG A 89 10.34 28.68 15.35
C ARG A 89 11.39 28.53 16.45
N LEU A 90 12.23 27.50 16.38
CA LEU A 90 13.34 27.31 17.33
C LEU A 90 14.38 28.43 17.22
N TRP A 91 14.71 28.87 16.00
CA TRP A 91 15.65 29.98 15.79
C TRP A 91 15.11 31.31 16.33
N SER A 92 13.83 31.60 16.12
CA SER A 92 13.18 32.81 16.63
C SER A 92 13.07 32.86 18.16
N VAL A 93 12.91 31.71 18.83
CA VAL A 93 12.88 31.63 20.30
C VAL A 93 14.28 31.85 20.88
N ASN A 94 15.31 31.28 20.25
CA ASN A 94 16.69 31.41 20.73
C ASN A 94 17.25 32.83 20.55
N TYR A 95 16.90 33.52 19.46
CA TYR A 95 17.30 34.92 19.22
C TYR A 95 16.67 35.91 20.21
N ARG A 96 15.45 35.61 20.73
CA ARG A 96 14.76 36.46 21.71
C ARG A 96 15.22 36.23 23.16
N ALA A 97 15.86 35.09 23.46
CA ALA A 97 16.36 34.77 24.79
C ALA A 97 17.78 35.30 25.08
N GLY A 98 18.45 35.91 24.09
CA GLY A 98 19.80 36.46 24.19
C GLY A 98 19.89 37.98 24.13
N ALA A 99 18.79 38.70 24.36
CA ALA A 99 18.72 40.17 24.40
C ALA A 99 18.33 40.67 25.79
#